data_AF-A0A497SLI2-F1
#
_entry.id   AF-A0A497SLI2-F1
#
_cell.length_a   1.000
_cell.length_b   1.000
_cell.length_c   1.000
_cell.angle_alpha   90.00
_cell.angle_beta   90.00
_cell.angle_gamma   90.00
#
_symmetry.space_group_name_H-M   'P 1'
#
loop_
_entity.id
_entity.type
_entity.pdbx_description
1 polymer ?
#
loop_
_entity_poly.entity_id
_entity_poly.type
_entity_poly.pdbx_seq_one_letter_code
_entity_poly.pdbx_strand_id
1 'polypeptide(L)'
;MKQQIKEMDYSYNSIERSLHILADVTTKRAIVSSLNYIIENGTFFKDNKTEENLKELIWNGTLNGEKISFMENNTLSKRIRDLEYFYSLKPRKYNVSININPKNISITLDDAFHLLFNTTVEVNVSKKGVASLSRKLKILERISICDFEDPFYLINITEGKGSREIKKSKYISNFTKLILSGYGDGWCYGEITNNINSDEPERKIFFNKTINSNVDNFCGVIFENNLTKINTTYLKVSSVSNLTSYIGSTLLLSGEKGKVWNISNFIEHVKNSWYANSTEGPSFFDKLEGKNYCSYCNGKDFGLETFVNKNDLLWLGIEIGEDYSNIDYLYSNKTFGTNIGLNESSTGVPAFKYFRIDRYSFEHYFE
;
A
#
# COMPACT_ATOMS: atom_id res chain seq x y z
N MET A 1 -51.52 3.80 16.69
CA MET A 1 -51.09 4.75 15.65
C MET A 1 -49.71 5.37 15.93
N LYS A 2 -49.50 6.17 17.00
CA LYS A 2 -48.17 6.75 17.32
C LYS A 2 -47.03 5.73 17.38
N GLN A 3 -47.26 4.59 18.05
CA GLN A 3 -46.29 3.49 18.12
C GLN A 3 -45.95 2.90 16.73
N GLN A 4 -46.94 2.73 15.84
CA GLN A 4 -46.73 2.19 14.49
C GLN A 4 -45.97 3.16 13.58
N ILE A 5 -46.15 4.47 13.76
CA ILE A 5 -45.38 5.50 13.07
C ILE A 5 -43.91 5.44 13.53
N LYS A 6 -43.68 5.28 14.84
CA LYS A 6 -42.34 5.11 15.40
C LYS A 6 -41.63 3.85 14.87
N GLU A 7 -42.36 2.73 14.77
CA GLU A 7 -41.86 1.48 14.18
C GLU A 7 -41.53 1.62 12.68
N MET A 8 -42.28 2.44 11.94
CA MET A 8 -42.00 2.74 10.54
C MET A 8 -40.69 3.55 10.40
N ASP A 9 -40.47 4.53 11.27
CA ASP A 9 -39.23 5.30 11.31
C ASP A 9 -38.02 4.41 11.67
N TYR A 10 -38.16 3.52 12.65
CA TYR A 10 -37.13 2.51 12.94
C TYR A 10 -36.85 1.58 11.77
N SER A 11 -37.89 1.16 11.04
CA SER A 11 -37.73 0.33 9.84
C SER A 11 -36.99 1.09 8.74
N TYR A 12 -37.30 2.38 8.55
CA TYR A 12 -36.58 3.24 7.62
C TYR A 12 -35.10 3.37 7.97
N ASN A 13 -34.77 3.69 9.22
CA ASN A 13 -33.38 3.81 9.67
C ASN A 13 -32.61 2.48 9.52
N SER A 14 -33.30 1.35 9.72
CA SER A 14 -32.74 0.02 9.48
C SER A 14 -32.49 -0.26 8.00
N ILE A 15 -33.37 0.20 7.10
CA ILE A 15 -33.17 0.09 5.64
C ILE A 15 -31.98 0.93 5.22
N GLU A 16 -31.90 2.19 5.67
CA GLU A 16 -30.78 3.09 5.39
C GLU A 16 -29.44 2.44 5.78
N ARG A 17 -29.31 1.98 7.04
CA ARG A 17 -28.11 1.26 7.49
C ARG A 17 -27.80 0.01 6.64
N SER A 18 -28.84 -0.72 6.23
CA SER A 18 -28.66 -1.90 5.37
C SER A 18 -28.14 -1.52 3.99
N LEU A 19 -28.55 -0.38 3.42
CA LEU A 19 -28.06 0.08 2.12
C LEU A 19 -26.57 0.42 2.14
N HIS A 20 -26.08 1.05 3.22
CA HIS A 20 -24.66 1.29 3.43
C HIS A 20 -23.86 -0.03 3.50
N ILE A 21 -24.34 -1.01 4.28
CA ILE A 21 -23.71 -2.34 4.37
C ILE A 21 -23.73 -3.07 3.02
N LEU A 22 -24.85 -3.02 2.30
CA LEU A 22 -24.96 -3.66 0.99
C LEU A 22 -24.02 -3.03 -0.03
N ALA A 23 -23.84 -1.71 -0.02
CA ALA A 23 -22.88 -1.04 -0.89
C ALA A 23 -21.43 -1.51 -0.60
N ASP A 24 -21.00 -1.53 0.66
CA ASP A 24 -19.66 -2.02 1.04
C ASP A 24 -19.45 -3.49 0.61
N VAL A 25 -20.37 -4.39 0.98
CA VAL A 25 -20.23 -5.83 0.71
C VAL A 25 -20.27 -6.12 -0.79
N THR A 26 -21.16 -5.47 -1.55
CA THR A 26 -21.29 -5.73 -2.99
C THR A 26 -20.11 -5.17 -3.77
N THR A 27 -19.54 -4.02 -3.37
CA THR A 27 -18.29 -3.53 -3.97
C THR A 27 -17.12 -4.44 -3.65
N LYS A 28 -16.95 -4.90 -2.42
CA LYS A 28 -15.89 -5.87 -2.07
C LYS A 28 -16.01 -7.15 -2.88
N ARG A 29 -17.23 -7.69 -3.05
CA ARG A 29 -17.46 -8.86 -3.90
C ARG A 29 -17.16 -8.60 -5.38
N ALA A 30 -17.48 -7.40 -5.88
CA ALA A 30 -17.12 -7.02 -7.23
C ALA A 30 -15.59 -6.98 -7.40
N ILE A 31 -14.85 -6.41 -6.44
CA ILE A 31 -13.38 -6.40 -6.45
C ILE A 31 -12.82 -7.83 -6.48
N VAL A 32 -13.26 -8.71 -5.57
CA VAL A 32 -12.83 -10.12 -5.56
C VAL A 32 -13.16 -10.82 -6.87
N SER A 33 -14.33 -10.55 -7.44
CA SER A 33 -14.74 -11.12 -8.72
C SER A 33 -13.87 -10.62 -9.88
N SER A 34 -13.48 -9.34 -9.87
CA SER A 34 -12.51 -8.78 -10.82
C SER A 34 -11.15 -9.46 -10.71
N LEU A 35 -10.65 -9.63 -9.49
CA LEU A 35 -9.36 -10.30 -9.23
C LEU A 35 -9.41 -11.74 -9.73
N ASN A 36 -10.44 -12.51 -9.37
CA ASN A 36 -10.61 -13.89 -9.83
C ASN A 36 -10.69 -13.96 -11.36
N TYR A 37 -11.46 -13.07 -12.00
CA TYR A 37 -11.54 -13.02 -13.46
C TYR A 37 -10.16 -12.77 -14.10
N ILE A 38 -9.40 -11.82 -13.57
CA ILE A 38 -8.07 -11.47 -14.07
C ILE A 38 -7.11 -12.65 -13.91
N ILE A 39 -7.16 -13.34 -12.78
CA ILE A 39 -6.30 -14.50 -12.46
C ILE A 39 -6.66 -15.71 -13.32
N GLU A 40 -7.95 -16.04 -13.43
CA GLU A 40 -8.42 -17.21 -14.19
C GLU A 40 -8.16 -17.06 -15.70
N ASN A 41 -8.30 -15.85 -16.23
CA ASN A 41 -8.15 -15.60 -17.67
C ASN A 41 -6.75 -15.10 -18.06
N GLY A 42 -5.93 -14.69 -17.10
CA GLY A 42 -4.63 -14.05 -17.36
C GLY A 42 -4.73 -12.70 -18.09
N THR A 43 -5.91 -12.07 -18.09
CA THR A 43 -6.17 -10.82 -18.82
C THR A 43 -6.68 -9.73 -17.90
N PHE A 44 -6.00 -8.58 -17.92
CA PHE A 44 -6.42 -7.38 -17.19
C PHE A 44 -7.64 -6.70 -17.82
N PHE A 45 -8.18 -5.73 -17.09
CA PHE A 45 -9.16 -4.81 -17.65
C PHE A 45 -8.55 -3.93 -18.74
N LYS A 46 -9.40 -3.50 -19.68
CA LYS A 46 -9.00 -2.51 -20.70
C LYS A 46 -8.69 -1.17 -20.04
N ASP A 47 -7.81 -0.40 -20.67
CA ASP A 47 -7.42 0.92 -20.21
C ASP A 47 -8.60 1.83 -19.89
N ASN A 48 -8.56 2.43 -18.70
CA ASN A 48 -9.53 3.38 -18.20
C ASN A 48 -10.96 2.81 -18.12
N LYS A 49 -11.11 1.49 -17.97
CA LYS A 49 -12.41 0.81 -17.85
C LYS A 49 -12.69 0.26 -16.46
N THR A 50 -11.77 0.41 -15.50
CA THR A 50 -11.97 -0.12 -14.14
C THR A 50 -13.27 0.35 -13.48
N GLU A 51 -13.57 1.65 -13.56
CA GLU A 51 -14.80 2.21 -12.94
C GLU A 51 -16.07 1.63 -13.57
N GLU A 52 -16.12 1.57 -14.91
CA GLU A 52 -17.25 1.03 -15.65
C GLU A 52 -17.45 -0.47 -15.35
N ASN A 53 -16.36 -1.24 -15.33
CA ASN A 53 -16.37 -2.67 -15.05
C ASN A 53 -16.83 -2.97 -13.62
N LEU A 54 -16.30 -2.26 -12.62
CA LEU A 54 -16.72 -2.43 -11.22
C LEU A 54 -18.20 -2.06 -11.05
N LYS A 55 -18.65 -0.97 -11.69
CA LYS A 55 -20.05 -0.57 -11.67
C LYS A 55 -20.98 -1.62 -12.29
N GLU A 56 -20.59 -2.20 -13.42
CA GLU A 56 -21.33 -3.28 -14.08
C GLU A 56 -21.42 -4.51 -13.17
N LEU A 57 -20.29 -4.93 -12.58
CA LEU A 57 -20.23 -6.04 -11.64
C LEU A 57 -21.14 -5.82 -10.43
N ILE A 58 -21.04 -4.65 -9.79
CA ILE A 58 -21.85 -4.33 -8.60
C ILE A 58 -23.34 -4.41 -8.93
N TRP A 59 -23.77 -3.86 -10.07
CA TRP A 59 -25.20 -3.75 -10.39
C TRP A 59 -25.78 -5.00 -11.06
N ASN A 60 -25.11 -5.49 -12.10
CA ASN A 60 -25.57 -6.58 -12.97
C ASN A 60 -24.90 -7.92 -12.68
N GLY A 61 -23.73 -7.92 -12.03
CA GLY A 61 -22.93 -9.13 -11.84
C GLY A 61 -22.31 -9.65 -13.14
N THR A 62 -22.11 -8.74 -14.09
CA THR A 62 -21.57 -9.01 -15.42
C THR A 62 -20.30 -8.18 -15.65
N LEU A 63 -19.47 -8.65 -16.57
CA LEU A 63 -18.31 -7.94 -17.08
C LEU A 63 -18.39 -7.98 -18.62
N ASN A 64 -18.47 -6.82 -19.28
CA ASN A 64 -18.71 -6.71 -20.72
C ASN A 64 -19.99 -7.46 -21.19
N GLY A 65 -21.01 -7.52 -20.33
CA GLY A 65 -22.27 -8.23 -20.58
C GLY A 65 -22.26 -9.73 -20.26
N GLU A 66 -21.09 -10.31 -19.97
CA GLU A 66 -20.97 -11.73 -19.60
C GLU A 66 -21.10 -11.92 -18.09
N LYS A 67 -21.86 -12.94 -17.68
CA LYS A 67 -22.09 -13.21 -16.25
C LYS A 67 -20.83 -13.73 -15.58
N ILE A 68 -20.49 -13.16 -14.42
CA ILE A 68 -19.42 -13.65 -13.56
C ILE A 68 -20.02 -14.49 -12.44
N SER A 69 -19.58 -15.75 -12.34
CA SER A 69 -20.08 -16.76 -11.38
C SER A 69 -20.02 -16.27 -9.93
N PHE A 70 -18.90 -15.64 -9.53
CA PHE A 70 -18.70 -15.12 -8.18
C PHE A 70 -19.69 -13.99 -7.79
N MET A 71 -20.29 -13.32 -8.78
CA MET A 71 -21.32 -12.30 -8.56
C MET A 71 -22.75 -12.86 -8.55
N GLU A 72 -22.93 -14.15 -8.82
CA GLU A 72 -24.27 -14.76 -8.82
C GLU A 72 -24.93 -14.60 -7.45
N ASN A 73 -26.17 -14.08 -7.44
CA ASN A 73 -26.94 -13.75 -6.23
C ASN A 73 -26.29 -12.73 -5.29
N ASN A 74 -25.24 -12.02 -5.75
CA ASN A 74 -24.44 -11.12 -4.94
C ASN A 74 -24.41 -9.68 -5.45
N THR A 75 -25.23 -9.36 -6.44
CA THR A 75 -25.34 -8.01 -7.00
C THR A 75 -26.15 -7.09 -6.10
N LEU A 76 -25.86 -5.79 -6.13
CA LEU A 76 -26.62 -4.77 -5.40
C LEU A 76 -28.10 -4.79 -5.79
N SER A 77 -28.40 -4.93 -7.08
CA SER A 77 -29.78 -5.01 -7.59
C SER A 77 -30.55 -6.23 -7.05
N LYS A 78 -29.88 -7.37 -6.86
CA LYS A 78 -30.49 -8.56 -6.24
C LYS A 78 -30.67 -8.38 -4.74
N ARG A 79 -29.64 -7.88 -4.05
CA ARG A 79 -29.67 -7.68 -2.59
C ARG A 79 -30.72 -6.65 -2.16
N ILE A 80 -30.96 -5.61 -2.97
CA ILE A 80 -32.05 -4.65 -2.76
C ILE A 80 -33.41 -5.34 -2.86
N ARG A 81 -33.65 -6.15 -3.90
CA ARG A 81 -34.89 -6.93 -4.04
C ARG A 81 -35.12 -7.88 -2.86
N ASP A 82 -34.05 -8.50 -2.36
CA ASP A 82 -34.13 -9.37 -1.18
C ASP A 82 -34.49 -8.58 0.09
N LEU A 83 -33.97 -7.35 0.23
CA LEU A 83 -34.31 -6.45 1.33
C LEU A 83 -35.78 -6.00 1.26
N GLU A 84 -36.25 -5.56 0.08
CA GLU A 84 -37.65 -5.20 -0.14
C GLU A 84 -38.59 -6.37 0.19
N TYR A 85 -38.25 -7.57 -0.30
CA TYR A 85 -38.99 -8.79 -0.03
C TYR A 85 -39.03 -9.09 1.48
N PHE A 86 -37.89 -9.00 2.18
CA PHE A 86 -37.80 -9.23 3.61
C PHE A 86 -38.76 -8.35 4.44
N TYR A 87 -38.92 -7.07 4.06
CA TYR A 87 -39.84 -6.16 4.75
C TYR A 87 -41.32 -6.40 4.40
N SER A 88 -41.60 -7.00 3.23
CA SER A 88 -42.97 -7.39 2.83
C SER A 88 -43.53 -8.56 3.64
N LEU A 89 -42.67 -9.40 4.22
CA LEU A 89 -43.06 -10.58 4.97
C LEU A 89 -43.72 -10.27 6.33
N LYS A 90 -44.49 -11.24 6.85
CA LYS A 90 -45.01 -11.19 8.22
C LYS A 90 -43.85 -11.29 9.22
N PRO A 91 -43.91 -10.60 10.39
CA PRO A 91 -45.02 -9.77 10.89
C PRO A 91 -45.01 -8.31 10.39
N ARG A 92 -43.96 -7.88 9.67
CA ARG A 92 -43.70 -6.48 9.30
C ARG A 92 -44.77 -5.91 8.37
N LYS A 93 -45.00 -6.59 7.24
CA LYS A 93 -45.95 -6.19 6.18
C LYS A 93 -45.78 -4.73 5.72
N TYR A 94 -44.54 -4.27 5.57
CA TYR A 94 -44.26 -2.98 4.95
C TYR A 94 -44.18 -3.17 3.43
N ASN A 95 -44.69 -2.20 2.69
CA ASN A 95 -44.40 -2.07 1.28
C ASN A 95 -43.20 -1.12 1.14
N VAL A 96 -42.05 -1.70 0.77
CA VAL A 96 -40.77 -1.00 0.63
C VAL A 96 -40.40 -0.98 -0.85
N SER A 97 -40.04 0.20 -1.35
CA SER A 97 -39.47 0.39 -2.68
C SER A 97 -38.19 1.20 -2.55
N ILE A 98 -37.10 0.68 -3.11
CA ILE A 98 -35.75 1.24 -3.07
C ILE A 98 -35.31 1.43 -4.51
N ASN A 99 -35.35 2.67 -4.97
CA ASN A 99 -35.02 3.02 -6.35
C ASN A 99 -33.62 3.60 -6.43
N ILE A 100 -32.74 2.89 -7.15
CA ILE A 100 -31.40 3.35 -7.51
C ILE A 100 -31.32 3.44 -9.02
N ASN A 101 -30.93 4.60 -9.56
CA ASN A 101 -30.57 4.70 -10.96
C ASN A 101 -29.14 4.18 -11.13
N PRO A 102 -28.90 3.10 -11.90
CA PRO A 102 -27.56 2.54 -12.07
C PRO A 102 -26.58 3.57 -12.61
N LYS A 103 -27.05 4.52 -13.44
CA LYS A 103 -26.21 5.60 -13.98
C LYS A 103 -25.60 6.47 -12.90
N ASN A 104 -26.27 6.61 -11.74
CA ASN A 104 -25.82 7.44 -10.62
C ASN A 104 -24.83 6.75 -9.69
N ILE A 105 -24.57 5.45 -9.87
CA ILE A 105 -23.51 4.75 -9.14
C ILE A 105 -22.16 5.19 -9.69
N SER A 106 -21.26 5.62 -8.81
CA SER A 106 -19.86 5.90 -9.10
C SER A 106 -18.95 5.15 -8.14
N ILE A 107 -17.83 4.64 -8.66
CA ILE A 107 -16.74 4.05 -7.91
C ILE A 107 -15.46 4.76 -8.32
N THR A 108 -14.82 5.48 -7.41
CA THR A 108 -13.59 6.21 -7.68
C THR A 108 -12.52 5.87 -6.63
N LEU A 109 -11.27 6.26 -6.87
CA LEU A 109 -10.24 6.26 -5.83
C LEU A 109 -10.52 7.39 -4.82
N ASP A 110 -10.49 7.07 -3.53
CA ASP A 110 -10.57 8.05 -2.43
C ASP A 110 -9.16 8.44 -1.96
N ASP A 111 -8.32 7.42 -1.75
CA ASP A 111 -6.88 7.50 -1.53
C ASP A 111 -6.19 6.21 -2.02
N ALA A 112 -4.87 6.07 -1.81
CA ALA A 112 -4.12 4.87 -2.22
C ALA A 112 -4.69 3.54 -1.72
N PHE A 113 -5.40 3.53 -0.59
CA PHE A 113 -5.88 2.32 0.09
C PHE A 113 -7.41 2.22 0.18
N HIS A 114 -8.15 3.15 -0.43
CA HIS A 114 -9.60 3.17 -0.34
C HIS A 114 -10.27 3.58 -1.65
N LEU A 115 -11.36 2.90 -1.96
CA LEU A 115 -12.31 3.29 -3.00
C LEU A 115 -13.49 4.02 -2.38
N LEU A 116 -14.10 4.93 -3.14
CA LEU A 116 -15.32 5.63 -2.78
C LEU A 116 -16.48 5.11 -3.63
N PHE A 117 -17.42 4.41 -3.02
CA PHE A 117 -18.72 4.14 -3.60
C PHE A 117 -19.66 5.30 -3.28
N ASN A 118 -20.33 5.84 -4.30
CA ASN A 118 -21.29 6.93 -4.12
C ASN A 118 -22.50 6.71 -5.02
N THR A 119 -23.70 6.87 -4.45
CA THR A 119 -24.96 6.87 -5.21
C THR A 119 -26.07 7.61 -4.46
N THR A 120 -27.11 7.99 -5.19
CA THR A 120 -28.34 8.56 -4.64
C THR A 120 -29.46 7.54 -4.75
N VAL A 121 -30.15 7.28 -3.65
CA VAL A 121 -31.21 6.30 -3.51
C VAL A 121 -32.51 6.99 -3.11
N GLU A 122 -33.63 6.59 -3.71
CA GLU A 122 -34.96 6.98 -3.23
C GLU A 122 -35.59 5.80 -2.50
N VAL A 123 -35.90 5.97 -1.22
CA VAL A 123 -36.50 4.94 -0.37
C VAL A 123 -37.91 5.36 -0.01
N ASN A 124 -38.87 4.52 -0.38
CA ASN A 124 -40.26 4.63 -0.01
C ASN A 124 -40.65 3.46 0.90
N VAL A 125 -41.16 3.77 2.09
CA VAL A 125 -41.69 2.81 3.05
C VAL A 125 -43.14 3.17 3.34
N SER A 126 -44.05 2.23 3.14
CA SER A 126 -45.47 2.44 3.44
C SER A 126 -46.09 1.24 4.15
N LYS A 127 -47.09 1.52 4.99
CA LYS A 127 -47.92 0.50 5.63
C LYS A 127 -49.37 0.89 5.48
N LYS A 128 -50.14 0.03 4.81
CA LYS A 128 -51.54 0.28 4.48
C LYS A 128 -52.34 0.61 5.75
N GLY A 129 -53.08 1.72 5.71
CA GLY A 129 -53.89 2.20 6.83
C GLY A 129 -53.11 2.84 7.99
N VAL A 130 -51.79 3.04 7.84
CA VAL A 130 -50.94 3.68 8.86
C VAL A 130 -50.31 4.96 8.32
N ALA A 131 -49.34 4.86 7.41
CA ALA A 131 -48.57 5.98 6.88
C ALA A 131 -47.70 5.58 5.67
N SER A 132 -47.15 6.58 4.98
CA SER A 132 -46.12 6.44 3.96
C SER A 132 -45.01 7.46 4.20
N LEU A 133 -43.76 7.05 3.97
CA LEU A 133 -42.56 7.87 4.08
C LEU A 133 -41.73 7.69 2.80
N SER A 134 -41.38 8.78 2.14
CA SER A 134 -40.44 8.77 1.01
C SER A 134 -39.32 9.78 1.26
N ARG A 135 -38.07 9.35 1.06
CA ARG A 135 -36.87 10.18 1.24
C ARG A 135 -35.81 9.81 0.22
N LYS A 136 -35.02 10.81 -0.18
CA LYS A 136 -33.80 10.62 -0.95
C LYS A 136 -32.61 10.57 0.00
N LEU A 137 -31.76 9.57 -0.18
CA LEU A 137 -30.57 9.28 0.61
C LEU A 137 -29.34 9.35 -0.30
N LYS A 138 -28.22 9.82 0.26
CA LYS A 138 -26.91 9.68 -0.35
C LYS A 138 -26.18 8.55 0.37
N ILE A 139 -25.85 7.49 -0.36
CA ILE A 139 -25.04 6.39 0.16
C ILE A 139 -23.60 6.65 -0.29
N LEU A 140 -22.73 6.89 0.67
CA LEU A 140 -21.32 7.20 0.48
C LEU A 140 -20.49 6.24 1.33
N GLU A 141 -19.88 5.24 0.70
CA GLU A 141 -19.10 4.21 1.38
C GLU A 141 -17.64 4.27 1.00
N ARG A 142 -16.77 4.30 2.00
CA ARG A 142 -15.33 4.26 1.84
C ARG A 142 -14.84 2.83 2.08
N ILE A 143 -14.48 2.16 1.00
CA ILE A 143 -14.15 0.73 0.98
C ILE A 143 -12.63 0.57 0.99
N SER A 144 -12.09 -0.10 2.00
CA SER A 144 -10.66 -0.44 2.03
C SER A 144 -10.33 -1.51 0.99
N ILE A 145 -9.18 -1.36 0.32
CA ILE A 145 -8.59 -2.38 -0.55
C ILE A 145 -7.55 -3.25 0.16
N CYS A 146 -7.26 -2.98 1.44
CA CYS A 146 -6.34 -3.80 2.20
C CYS A 146 -6.85 -5.24 2.27
N ASP A 147 -5.92 -6.18 2.33
CA ASP A 147 -6.15 -7.63 2.35
C ASP A 147 -6.71 -8.21 1.03
N PHE A 148 -6.93 -7.40 -0.01
CA PHE A 148 -7.08 -7.92 -1.37
C PHE A 148 -5.73 -8.30 -1.96
N GLU A 149 -5.76 -9.27 -2.87
CA GLU A 149 -4.59 -9.67 -3.65
C GLU A 149 -4.18 -8.55 -4.63
N ASP A 150 -2.87 -8.39 -4.83
CA ASP A 150 -2.30 -7.51 -5.85
C ASP A 150 -2.24 -8.26 -7.19
N PRO A 151 -3.18 -8.01 -8.13
CA PRO A 151 -3.26 -8.77 -9.38
C PRO A 151 -2.05 -8.51 -10.28
N PHE A 152 -1.45 -7.32 -10.18
CA PHE A 152 -0.25 -6.97 -10.92
C PHE A 152 0.94 -7.79 -10.41
N TYR A 153 1.08 -7.94 -9.09
CA TYR A 153 2.13 -8.78 -8.52
C TYR A 153 1.97 -10.25 -8.93
N LEU A 154 0.77 -10.80 -8.82
CA LEU A 154 0.55 -12.19 -9.20
C LEU A 154 0.86 -12.44 -10.68
N ILE A 155 0.28 -11.67 -11.60
CA ILE A 155 0.39 -11.97 -13.03
C ILE A 155 1.69 -11.45 -13.64
N ASN A 156 2.02 -10.19 -13.42
CA ASN A 156 3.14 -9.55 -14.15
C ASN A 156 4.49 -9.79 -13.49
N ILE A 157 4.53 -10.01 -12.17
CA ILE A 157 5.78 -10.17 -11.43
C ILE A 157 6.10 -11.64 -11.21
N THR A 158 5.10 -12.44 -10.84
CA THR A 158 5.34 -13.86 -10.52
C THR A 158 4.90 -14.85 -11.59
N GLU A 159 4.35 -14.38 -12.71
CA GLU A 159 3.81 -15.25 -13.77
C GLU A 159 2.77 -16.26 -13.22
N GLY A 160 2.01 -15.86 -12.19
CA GLY A 160 1.04 -16.71 -11.50
C GLY A 160 1.62 -17.63 -10.42
N LYS A 161 2.92 -17.55 -10.12
CA LYS A 161 3.60 -18.47 -9.18
C LYS A 161 3.50 -18.04 -7.71
N GLY A 162 3.21 -16.77 -7.44
CA GLY A 162 3.15 -16.24 -6.07
C GLY A 162 2.21 -15.06 -5.93
N SER A 163 1.37 -15.10 -4.89
CA SER A 163 0.43 -14.02 -4.57
C SER A 163 0.94 -13.11 -3.47
N ARG A 164 0.39 -11.90 -3.40
CA ARG A 164 0.65 -10.94 -2.32
C ARG A 164 -0.64 -10.19 -2.00
N GLU A 165 -0.92 -10.07 -0.70
CA GLU A 165 -2.01 -9.21 -0.21
C GLU A 165 -1.52 -7.76 -0.04
N ILE A 166 -2.38 -6.81 -0.37
CA ILE A 166 -2.13 -5.39 -0.14
C ILE A 166 -2.20 -5.12 1.37
N LYS A 167 -1.04 -4.89 1.99
CA LYS A 167 -0.91 -4.56 3.41
C LYS A 167 -0.31 -3.18 3.58
N LYS A 168 -1.10 -2.24 4.11
CA LYS A 168 -0.65 -0.87 4.39
C LYS A 168 0.46 -0.87 5.44
N SER A 169 1.53 -0.13 5.18
CA SER A 169 2.62 0.07 6.13
C SER A 169 2.15 0.83 7.37
N LYS A 170 2.53 0.33 8.56
CA LYS A 170 2.33 1.04 9.84
C LYS A 170 3.31 2.20 10.05
N TYR A 171 4.29 2.36 9.14
CA TYR A 171 5.39 3.32 9.25
C TYR A 171 5.28 4.49 8.26
N ILE A 172 4.13 4.68 7.62
CA ILE A 172 3.88 5.86 6.77
C ILE A 172 4.19 7.13 7.58
N SER A 173 5.03 8.00 6.99
CA SER A 173 5.56 9.23 7.62
C SER A 173 6.52 9.03 8.80
N ASN A 174 6.96 7.80 9.09
CA ASN A 174 7.90 7.49 10.18
C ASN A 174 8.79 6.27 9.83
N PHE A 175 9.29 6.22 8.61
CA PHE A 175 10.17 5.15 8.16
C PHE A 175 11.58 5.24 8.77
N THR A 176 12.00 6.46 9.08
CA THR A 176 13.36 6.75 9.53
C THR A 176 13.34 7.79 10.64
N LYS A 177 14.37 7.79 11.47
CA LYS A 177 14.55 8.76 12.54
C LYS A 177 15.96 9.31 12.50
N LEU A 178 16.09 10.62 12.31
CA LEU A 178 17.38 11.31 12.34
C LEU A 178 17.95 11.23 13.76
N ILE A 179 19.18 10.76 13.89
CA ILE A 179 19.90 10.66 15.16
C ILE A 179 20.81 11.86 15.35
N LEU A 180 21.58 12.19 14.31
CA LEU A 180 22.48 13.33 14.31
C LEU A 180 22.85 13.74 12.88
N SER A 181 23.42 14.94 12.75
CA SER A 181 23.91 15.49 11.49
C SER A 181 25.35 15.97 11.64
N GLY A 182 26.06 16.05 10.52
CA GLY A 182 27.47 16.39 10.44
C GLY A 182 27.93 16.57 8.99
N TYR A 183 29.23 16.37 8.77
CA TYR A 183 29.84 16.39 7.44
C TYR A 183 30.77 15.18 7.27
N GLY A 184 30.67 14.50 6.13
CA GLY A 184 31.33 13.22 5.95
C GLY A 184 31.38 12.77 4.50
N ASP A 185 31.77 11.52 4.31
CA ASP A 185 31.78 10.85 3.02
C ASP A 185 31.48 9.36 3.18
N GLY A 186 30.97 8.74 2.11
CA GLY A 186 30.59 7.34 2.04
C GLY A 186 29.28 6.99 2.77
N TRP A 187 29.01 5.70 2.89
CA TRP A 187 27.88 5.16 3.63
C TRP A 187 28.23 3.85 4.33
N CYS A 188 27.59 3.60 5.48
CA CYS A 188 27.60 2.29 6.12
C CYS A 188 26.28 2.05 6.87
N TYR A 189 25.77 0.83 6.84
CA TYR A 189 24.77 0.34 7.79
C TYR A 189 25.41 -0.68 8.73
N GLY A 190 25.52 -0.36 10.02
CA GLY A 190 26.30 -1.16 10.96
C GLY A 190 25.93 -0.94 12.42
N GLU A 191 26.37 -1.86 13.29
CA GLU A 191 26.17 -1.78 14.73
C GLU A 191 27.05 -0.68 15.34
N ILE A 192 26.46 0.17 16.17
CA ILE A 192 27.15 1.27 16.83
C ILE A 192 28.00 0.77 17.99
N THR A 193 29.27 1.15 18.02
CA THR A 193 30.21 0.80 19.08
C THR A 193 31.15 1.95 19.40
N ASN A 194 31.59 2.04 20.65
CA ASN A 194 32.70 2.89 21.09
C ASN A 194 33.93 2.06 21.49
N ASN A 195 33.91 0.75 21.26
CA ASN A 195 35.03 -0.15 21.49
C ASN A 195 35.84 -0.31 20.21
N ILE A 196 37.08 0.19 20.22
CA ILE A 196 38.00 0.10 19.08
C ILE A 196 38.45 -1.34 18.78
N ASN A 197 38.45 -2.21 19.79
CA ASN A 197 38.82 -3.62 19.68
C ASN A 197 37.59 -4.51 19.54
N SER A 198 36.52 -4.01 18.92
CA SER A 198 35.32 -4.81 18.72
C SER A 198 35.58 -5.94 17.72
N ASP A 199 34.95 -7.09 17.96
CA ASP A 199 34.84 -8.16 16.98
C ASP A 199 34.06 -7.67 15.75
N GLU A 200 34.37 -8.21 14.57
CA GLU A 200 33.77 -7.88 13.26
C GLU A 200 33.68 -6.37 12.98
N PRO A 201 34.79 -5.59 13.06
CA PRO A 201 34.77 -4.14 12.87
C PRO A 201 34.18 -3.72 11.52
N GLU A 202 34.33 -4.54 10.49
CA GLU A 202 33.78 -4.33 9.15
C GLU A 202 32.24 -4.32 9.08
N ARG A 203 31.56 -4.68 10.18
CA ARG A 203 30.08 -4.59 10.33
C ARG A 203 29.65 -3.50 11.31
N LYS A 204 30.58 -2.71 11.81
CA LYS A 204 30.34 -1.77 12.92
C LYS A 204 30.71 -0.34 12.57
N ILE A 205 29.94 0.56 13.15
CA ILE A 205 30.17 1.99 13.11
C ILE A 205 30.82 2.39 14.44
N PHE A 206 32.10 2.73 14.38
CA PHE A 206 32.83 3.21 15.55
C PHE A 206 32.54 4.68 15.81
N PHE A 207 32.35 5.08 17.06
CA PHE A 207 32.30 6.50 17.41
C PHE A 207 33.20 6.86 18.58
N ASN A 208 33.82 8.04 18.49
CA ASN A 208 34.60 8.61 19.57
C ASN A 208 34.74 10.13 19.40
N LYS A 209 34.96 10.86 20.50
CA LYS A 209 35.22 12.31 20.42
C LYS A 209 36.48 12.61 19.61
N THR A 210 37.52 11.80 19.78
CA THR A 210 38.81 11.98 19.12
C THR A 210 39.33 10.65 18.63
N ILE A 211 39.80 10.63 17.38
CA ILE A 211 40.40 9.45 16.75
C ILE A 211 41.91 9.64 16.75
N ASN A 212 42.61 8.74 17.45
CA ASN A 212 44.07 8.76 17.62
C ASN A 212 44.76 7.51 17.07
N SER A 213 44.00 6.64 16.40
CA SER A 213 44.38 5.27 16.04
C SER A 213 43.75 4.90 14.71
N ASN A 214 44.30 3.88 14.05
CA ASN A 214 43.73 3.39 12.79
C ASN A 214 42.34 2.79 13.05
N VAL A 215 41.35 3.28 12.31
CA VAL A 215 39.94 2.89 12.36
C VAL A 215 39.41 2.51 10.98
N ASP A 216 40.29 2.38 9.99
CA ASP A 216 39.93 2.08 8.60
C ASP A 216 39.34 0.66 8.43
N ASN A 217 39.48 -0.21 9.44
CA ASN A 217 38.85 -1.53 9.49
C ASN A 217 37.35 -1.48 9.84
N PHE A 218 36.87 -0.36 10.39
CA PHE A 218 35.44 -0.18 10.62
C PHE A 218 34.72 0.17 9.33
N CYS A 219 33.46 -0.28 9.19
CA CYS A 219 32.65 0.10 8.03
C CYS A 219 32.36 1.60 8.00
N GLY A 220 32.36 2.26 9.16
CA GLY A 220 31.99 3.65 9.32
C GLY A 220 32.53 4.24 10.62
N VAL A 221 32.85 5.53 10.61
CA VAL A 221 33.41 6.20 11.80
C VAL A 221 32.76 7.56 12.06
N ILE A 222 32.30 7.81 13.29
CA ILE A 222 31.68 9.08 13.70
C ILE A 222 32.55 9.77 14.77
N PHE A 223 32.89 11.04 14.56
CA PHE A 223 33.80 11.74 15.49
C PHE A 223 33.58 13.24 15.59
N GLU A 224 34.11 13.86 16.65
CA GLU A 224 34.06 15.33 16.82
C GLU A 224 35.33 15.99 16.26
N ASN A 225 36.50 15.47 16.63
CA ASN A 225 37.79 16.01 16.25
C ASN A 225 38.67 14.93 15.63
N ASN A 226 39.25 15.23 14.46
CA ASN A 226 40.13 14.31 13.77
C ASN A 226 41.59 14.68 13.95
N LEU A 227 42.44 13.70 14.23
CA LEU A 227 43.90 13.85 14.26
C LEU A 227 44.61 13.00 13.20
N THR A 228 43.90 12.16 12.43
CA THR A 228 44.49 11.26 11.41
C THR A 228 43.67 11.22 10.12
N LYS A 229 44.26 10.89 8.97
CA LYS A 229 43.48 10.65 7.74
C LYS A 229 42.61 9.40 7.92
N ILE A 230 41.32 9.48 7.55
CA ILE A 230 40.37 8.37 7.59
C ILE A 230 40.04 8.01 6.15
N ASN A 231 40.18 6.73 5.78
CA ASN A 231 39.93 6.24 4.41
C ASN A 231 38.65 5.40 4.29
N THR A 232 37.97 5.12 5.40
CA THR A 232 36.64 4.49 5.43
C THR A 232 35.52 5.53 5.43
N THR A 233 34.26 5.10 5.32
CA THR A 233 33.09 5.97 5.50
C THR A 233 33.20 6.72 6.83
N TYR A 234 32.92 8.01 6.83
CA TYR A 234 33.02 8.79 8.06
C TYR A 234 32.03 9.92 8.16
N LEU A 235 31.83 10.41 9.39
CA LEU A 235 31.05 11.61 9.67
C LEU A 235 31.64 12.38 10.85
N LYS A 236 32.04 13.62 10.59
CA LYS A 236 32.40 14.60 11.61
C LYS A 236 31.15 15.30 12.14
N VAL A 237 30.95 15.29 13.45
CA VAL A 237 29.77 15.82 14.15
C VAL A 237 30.17 16.82 15.21
N SER A 238 29.22 17.61 15.73
CA SER A 238 29.47 18.52 16.84
C SER A 238 29.51 17.84 18.20
N SER A 239 28.76 16.74 18.37
CA SER A 239 28.76 15.91 19.57
C SER A 239 28.43 14.47 19.24
N VAL A 240 29.22 13.53 19.75
CA VAL A 240 28.91 12.09 19.69
C VAL A 240 28.08 11.60 20.89
N SER A 241 27.75 12.47 21.86
CA SER A 241 27.05 12.09 23.09
C SER A 241 25.77 11.30 22.85
N ASN A 242 25.02 11.70 21.82
CA ASN A 242 23.73 11.10 21.45
C ASN A 242 23.86 9.64 21.01
N LEU A 243 25.04 9.18 20.58
CA LEU A 243 25.27 7.80 20.14
C LEU A 243 25.42 6.80 21.29
N THR A 244 25.71 7.28 22.51
CA THR A 244 25.92 6.41 23.67
C THR A 244 24.69 5.56 23.98
N SER A 245 23.48 6.10 23.78
CA SER A 245 22.22 5.36 23.96
C SER A 245 21.92 4.36 22.84
N TYR A 246 22.71 4.35 21.77
CA TYR A 246 22.54 3.47 20.61
C TYR A 246 23.65 2.41 20.51
N ILE A 247 24.54 2.30 21.49
CA ILE A 247 25.55 1.23 21.51
C ILE A 247 24.85 -0.14 21.40
N GLY A 248 25.32 -0.98 20.48
CA GLY A 248 24.71 -2.27 20.15
C GLY A 248 23.50 -2.21 19.22
N SER A 249 23.01 -1.02 18.86
CA SER A 249 21.97 -0.84 17.85
C SER A 249 22.57 -0.65 16.46
N THR A 250 21.86 -1.08 15.42
CA THR A 250 22.28 -0.88 14.03
C THR A 250 21.72 0.43 13.47
N LEU A 251 22.60 1.30 12.97
CA LEU A 251 22.24 2.59 12.37
C LEU A 251 22.78 2.71 10.95
N LEU A 252 22.16 3.58 10.16
CA LEU A 252 22.63 3.99 8.85
C LEU A 252 23.43 5.29 8.97
N LEU A 253 24.71 5.21 8.66
CA LEU A 253 25.62 6.34 8.46
C LEU A 253 25.62 6.71 6.98
N SER A 254 25.24 7.95 6.67
CA SER A 254 25.35 8.52 5.33
C SER A 254 26.24 9.75 5.40
N GLY A 255 27.54 9.55 5.21
CA GLY A 255 28.56 10.60 5.23
C GLY A 255 28.30 11.67 4.17
N GLU A 256 27.98 11.25 2.93
CA GLU A 256 27.67 12.16 1.81
C GLU A 256 26.49 13.10 2.09
N LYS A 257 25.48 12.59 2.82
CA LYS A 257 24.30 13.38 3.23
C LYS A 257 24.52 14.09 4.56
N GLY A 258 25.64 13.83 5.23
CA GLY A 258 25.96 14.40 6.53
C GLY A 258 25.01 13.96 7.64
N LYS A 259 24.47 12.72 7.61
CA LYS A 259 23.41 12.29 8.53
C LYS A 259 23.59 10.86 9.03
N VAL A 260 23.07 10.59 10.24
CA VAL A 260 22.92 9.25 10.81
C VAL A 260 21.46 8.98 11.12
N TRP A 261 20.94 7.85 10.68
CA TRP A 261 19.54 7.47 10.78
C TRP A 261 19.36 6.15 11.52
N ASN A 262 18.30 6.08 12.33
CA ASN A 262 17.71 4.79 12.66
C ASN A 262 16.66 4.46 11.58
N ILE A 263 16.85 3.31 10.94
CA ILE A 263 16.05 2.86 9.79
C ILE A 263 15.30 1.55 10.07
N SER A 264 15.12 1.20 11.34
CA SER A 264 14.52 -0.08 11.75
C SER A 264 13.09 -0.24 11.20
N ASN A 265 12.31 0.85 11.22
CA ASN A 265 10.96 0.89 10.69
C ASN A 265 10.95 0.64 9.17
N PHE A 266 11.86 1.31 8.45
CA PHE A 266 12.06 1.09 7.02
C PHE A 266 12.44 -0.37 6.71
N ILE A 267 13.38 -0.95 7.45
CA ILE A 267 13.77 -2.36 7.26
C ILE A 267 12.59 -3.30 7.48
N GLU A 268 11.79 -3.07 8.53
CA GLU A 268 10.61 -3.89 8.78
C GLU A 268 9.55 -3.71 7.68
N HIS A 269 9.34 -2.50 7.16
CA HIS A 269 8.47 -2.26 6.01
C HIS A 269 8.88 -3.08 4.79
N VAL A 270 10.18 -3.08 4.45
CA VAL A 270 10.71 -3.84 3.31
C VAL A 270 10.61 -5.34 3.56
N LYS A 271 11.00 -5.82 4.74
CA LYS A 271 10.95 -7.25 5.10
C LYS A 271 9.53 -7.82 5.01
N ASN A 272 8.53 -7.03 5.40
CA ASN A 272 7.14 -7.45 5.36
C ASN A 272 6.45 -7.14 4.02
N SER A 273 7.17 -6.58 3.04
CA SER A 273 6.59 -6.24 1.73
C SER A 273 5.33 -5.39 1.84
N TRP A 274 5.30 -4.47 2.80
CA TRP A 274 4.15 -3.58 2.98
C TRP A 274 4.07 -2.55 1.85
N TYR A 275 2.92 -1.91 1.75
CA TYR A 275 2.62 -0.89 0.77
C TYR A 275 2.64 0.50 1.39
N ALA A 276 3.16 1.47 0.65
CA ALA A 276 3.12 2.89 0.95
C ALA A 276 2.39 3.65 -0.17
N ASN A 277 1.88 4.82 0.16
CA ASN A 277 1.32 5.75 -0.83
C ASN A 277 2.45 6.28 -1.73
N SER A 278 2.16 6.44 -3.01
CA SER A 278 3.12 6.88 -4.02
C SER A 278 2.45 7.80 -5.04
N THR A 279 3.17 8.78 -5.57
CA THR A 279 2.72 9.58 -6.73
C THR A 279 3.02 8.89 -8.06
N GLU A 280 3.99 7.98 -8.08
CA GLU A 280 4.53 7.35 -9.30
C GLU A 280 4.04 5.90 -9.47
N GLY A 281 3.91 5.17 -8.35
CA GLY A 281 3.47 3.77 -8.36
C GLY A 281 2.02 3.62 -8.84
N PRO A 282 1.65 2.50 -9.47
CA PRO A 282 0.30 2.28 -9.99
C PRO A 282 -0.73 2.31 -8.86
N SER A 283 -1.85 2.99 -9.10
CA SER A 283 -3.01 2.92 -8.22
C SER A 283 -3.65 1.52 -8.25
N PHE A 284 -4.62 1.27 -7.37
CA PHE A 284 -5.37 0.01 -7.42
C PHE A 284 -6.11 -0.19 -8.76
N PHE A 285 -6.59 0.88 -9.39
CA PHE A 285 -7.21 0.79 -10.72
C PHE A 285 -6.18 0.47 -11.80
N ASP A 286 -5.01 1.11 -11.75
CA ASP A 286 -3.90 0.80 -12.66
C ASP A 286 -3.50 -0.68 -12.56
N LYS A 287 -3.45 -1.24 -11.34
CA LYS A 287 -3.15 -2.66 -11.13
C LYS A 287 -4.21 -3.60 -11.74
N LEU A 288 -5.49 -3.24 -11.70
CA LEU A 288 -6.56 -4.00 -12.36
C LEU A 288 -6.50 -3.89 -13.90
N GLU A 289 -5.86 -2.85 -14.42
CA GLU A 289 -5.63 -2.61 -15.84
C GLU A 289 -4.25 -3.12 -16.31
N GLY A 290 -3.46 -3.72 -15.41
CA GLY A 290 -2.14 -4.23 -15.74
C GLY A 290 -1.09 -3.14 -15.99
N LYS A 291 -1.37 -1.91 -15.55
CA LYS A 291 -0.46 -0.76 -15.66
C LYS A 291 0.51 -0.73 -14.49
N ASN A 292 1.73 -0.33 -14.79
CA ASN A 292 2.87 -0.21 -13.88
C ASN A 292 3.20 1.26 -13.52
N TYR A 293 2.36 2.20 -13.88
CA TYR A 293 2.51 3.63 -13.57
C TYR A 293 1.18 4.18 -13.08
N CYS A 294 1.22 5.29 -12.35
CA CYS A 294 -0.02 5.90 -11.87
C CYS A 294 -0.73 6.73 -12.92
N SER A 295 -1.72 6.16 -13.63
CA SER A 295 -2.54 6.94 -14.57
C SER A 295 -3.65 7.74 -13.89
N TYR A 296 -3.95 7.42 -12.62
CA TYR A 296 -5.00 8.07 -11.83
C TYR A 296 -4.50 9.06 -10.77
N CYS A 297 -3.18 9.21 -10.59
CA CYS A 297 -2.63 10.03 -9.51
C CYS A 297 -2.81 11.53 -9.74
N ASN A 298 -2.54 12.06 -10.95
CA ASN A 298 -2.60 13.50 -11.23
C ASN A 298 -1.90 14.37 -10.17
N GLY A 299 -0.73 13.92 -9.66
CA GLY A 299 0.02 14.59 -8.58
C GLY A 299 -0.50 14.33 -7.16
N LYS A 300 -1.44 13.39 -6.99
CA LYS A 300 -1.90 12.89 -5.69
C LYS A 300 -1.28 11.53 -5.39
N ASP A 301 -1.13 11.22 -4.11
CA ASP A 301 -0.57 9.95 -3.64
C ASP A 301 -1.63 8.81 -3.66
N PHE A 302 -2.19 8.52 -4.83
CA PHE A 302 -3.12 7.41 -5.04
C PHE A 302 -2.44 6.10 -5.45
N GLY A 303 -1.16 6.19 -5.77
CA GLY A 303 -0.32 5.06 -6.15
C GLY A 303 0.04 4.18 -4.97
N LEU A 304 0.37 2.94 -5.28
CA LEU A 304 0.81 1.93 -4.32
C LEU A 304 2.23 1.49 -4.65
N GLU A 305 3.17 1.84 -3.78
CA GLU A 305 4.55 1.36 -3.84
C GLU A 305 4.76 0.23 -2.82
N THR A 306 5.58 -0.75 -3.16
CA THR A 306 6.01 -1.83 -2.26
C THR A 306 7.41 -2.27 -2.64
N PHE A 307 8.04 -3.15 -1.86
CA PHE A 307 9.35 -3.71 -2.17
C PHE A 307 9.24 -5.20 -2.53
N VAL A 308 10.04 -5.65 -3.50
CA VAL A 308 10.11 -7.06 -3.88
C VAL A 308 11.44 -7.64 -3.43
N ASN A 309 11.37 -8.74 -2.68
CA ASN A 309 12.55 -9.49 -2.33
C ASN A 309 12.88 -10.47 -3.46
N LYS A 310 13.97 -10.21 -4.18
CA LYS A 310 14.49 -11.05 -5.25
C LYS A 310 14.63 -12.53 -4.88
N ASN A 311 14.98 -12.84 -3.63
CA ASN A 311 15.12 -14.24 -3.23
C ASN A 311 13.79 -15.00 -3.24
N ASP A 312 12.68 -14.30 -3.01
CA ASP A 312 11.36 -14.90 -3.06
C ASP A 312 11.03 -15.26 -4.52
N LEU A 313 11.43 -14.41 -5.47
CA LEU A 313 11.29 -14.68 -6.90
C LEU A 313 12.18 -15.83 -7.37
N LEU A 314 13.45 -15.87 -6.95
CA LEU A 314 14.35 -17.01 -7.23
C LEU A 314 13.79 -18.32 -6.67
N TRP A 315 13.23 -18.28 -5.46
CA TRP A 315 12.62 -19.45 -4.83
C TRP A 315 11.38 -19.93 -5.59
N LEU A 316 10.64 -19.01 -6.23
CA LEU A 316 9.57 -19.31 -7.17
C LEU A 316 10.07 -19.74 -8.56
N GLY A 317 11.38 -19.82 -8.78
CA GLY A 317 11.98 -20.21 -10.06
C GLY A 317 11.81 -19.14 -11.15
N ILE A 318 11.74 -17.86 -10.76
CA ILE A 318 11.67 -16.73 -11.67
C ILE A 318 13.08 -16.16 -11.84
N GLU A 319 13.50 -15.98 -13.09
CA GLU A 319 14.80 -15.40 -13.40
C GLU A 319 14.86 -13.92 -13.01
N ILE A 320 16.04 -13.48 -12.55
CA ILE A 320 16.27 -12.11 -12.09
C ILE A 320 17.48 -11.57 -12.82
N GLY A 321 17.27 -10.53 -13.61
CA GLY A 321 18.37 -9.77 -14.17
C GLY A 321 19.18 -9.09 -13.06
N GLU A 322 20.49 -9.24 -13.11
CA GLU A 322 21.43 -8.74 -12.10
C GLU A 322 21.32 -7.21 -11.93
N ASP A 323 21.03 -6.49 -13.01
CA ASP A 323 20.98 -5.02 -13.05
C ASP A 323 19.65 -4.40 -12.54
N TYR A 324 18.61 -5.19 -12.27
CA TYR A 324 17.31 -4.64 -11.86
C TYR A 324 17.29 -4.25 -10.38
N SER A 325 16.75 -3.10 -10.04
CA SER A 325 16.54 -2.69 -8.64
C SER A 325 15.44 -3.54 -7.96
N ASN A 326 15.44 -3.66 -6.62
CA ASN A 326 14.36 -4.37 -5.88
C ASN A 326 13.00 -3.63 -5.97
N ILE A 327 13.02 -2.38 -6.45
CA ILE A 327 11.84 -1.58 -6.80
C ILE A 327 11.56 -1.69 -8.31
N ASP A 328 12.58 -1.76 -9.17
CA ASP A 328 12.43 -1.80 -10.65
C ASP A 328 11.75 -3.08 -11.13
N TYR A 329 11.89 -4.19 -10.38
CA TYR A 329 11.14 -5.41 -10.65
C TYR A 329 9.61 -5.16 -10.68
N LEU A 330 9.13 -4.06 -10.09
CA LEU A 330 7.72 -3.67 -10.09
C LEU A 330 7.28 -3.00 -11.40
N TYR A 331 8.19 -2.37 -12.14
CA TYR A 331 7.81 -1.41 -13.19
C TYR A 331 8.43 -1.67 -14.55
N SER A 332 9.24 -2.71 -14.73
CA SER A 332 10.03 -2.89 -15.95
C SER A 332 9.43 -3.84 -16.99
N ASN A 333 8.11 -3.81 -17.24
CA ASN A 333 7.62 -4.24 -18.55
C ASN A 333 7.42 -3.01 -19.45
N LYS A 334 8.56 -2.49 -19.94
CA LYS A 334 8.78 -1.46 -20.97
C LYS A 334 7.95 -0.16 -20.88
N THR A 335 8.56 0.90 -20.35
CA THR A 335 8.53 2.26 -20.96
C THR A 335 9.72 3.10 -20.45
N PHE A 336 10.28 3.93 -21.33
CA PHE A 336 11.49 4.75 -21.17
C PHE A 336 11.61 5.47 -19.81
N GLY A 337 12.70 5.20 -19.10
CA GLY A 337 13.14 5.95 -17.92
C GLY A 337 14.57 5.54 -17.58
N THR A 338 15.43 6.50 -17.24
CA THR A 338 16.83 6.27 -16.88
C THR A 338 16.96 5.27 -15.73
N ASN A 339 17.84 4.27 -15.90
CA ASN A 339 18.18 3.24 -14.91
C ASN A 339 18.45 3.85 -13.52
N ILE A 340 17.71 3.40 -12.51
CA ILE A 340 18.01 3.70 -11.10
C ILE A 340 18.50 2.40 -10.45
N GLY A 341 19.71 2.01 -10.85
CA GLY A 341 20.39 0.82 -10.35
C GLY A 341 20.91 1.04 -8.92
N LEU A 342 20.65 0.06 -8.07
CA LEU A 342 21.25 -0.08 -6.75
C LEU A 342 22.60 -0.79 -6.93
N ASN A 343 23.71 -0.07 -6.76
CA ASN A 343 25.02 -0.72 -6.76
C ASN A 343 25.14 -1.55 -5.47
N GLU A 344 25.34 -2.87 -5.59
CA GLU A 344 25.86 -3.67 -4.50
C GLU A 344 27.19 -3.03 -4.07
N SER A 345 27.26 -2.43 -2.87
CA SER A 345 28.57 -1.97 -2.41
C SER A 345 29.42 -3.19 -2.10
N SER A 346 30.61 -3.16 -2.67
CA SER A 346 31.74 -4.06 -2.53
C SER A 346 32.30 -4.11 -1.10
N THR A 347 31.46 -4.26 -0.07
CA THR A 347 31.89 -4.34 1.33
C THR A 347 32.13 -5.77 1.82
N GLY A 348 32.03 -6.78 0.95
CA GLY A 348 32.48 -8.14 1.27
C GLY A 348 31.71 -8.82 2.41
N VAL A 349 30.53 -8.30 2.79
CA VAL A 349 29.65 -8.91 3.80
C VAL A 349 28.53 -9.67 3.09
N PRO A 350 28.47 -11.02 3.15
CA PRO A 350 27.44 -11.84 2.51
C PRO A 350 26.03 -11.70 3.13
N ALA A 351 25.85 -10.80 4.09
CA ALA A 351 24.71 -10.83 5.02
C ALA A 351 23.67 -9.70 4.83
N PHE A 352 23.80 -8.80 3.84
CA PHE A 352 22.81 -7.73 3.67
C PHE A 352 22.31 -7.50 2.24
N LYS A 353 21.00 -7.75 2.10
CA LYS A 353 20.13 -7.56 0.93
C LYS A 353 19.65 -6.11 0.74
N TYR A 354 20.35 -5.11 1.29
CA TYR A 354 19.88 -3.71 1.31
C TYR A 354 20.95 -2.69 0.85
N PHE A 355 20.43 -1.55 0.43
CA PHE A 355 20.72 -0.76 -0.76
C PHE A 355 21.91 0.21 -0.74
N ARG A 356 22.42 0.58 -1.94
CA ARG A 356 23.04 1.89 -2.19
C ARG A 356 21.94 2.91 -2.47
N ILE A 357 21.92 3.98 -1.68
CA ILE A 357 20.95 5.07 -1.77
C ILE A 357 21.27 5.93 -3.00
N ASP A 358 20.39 5.95 -4.00
CA ASP A 358 20.51 6.86 -5.16
C ASP A 358 20.07 8.29 -4.84
N ARG A 359 20.11 9.18 -5.85
CA ARG A 359 19.98 10.63 -5.70
C ARG A 359 18.55 11.19 -5.71
N TYR A 360 17.49 10.45 -6.07
CA TYR A 360 16.15 11.02 -6.27
C TYR A 360 14.95 10.15 -5.88
N SER A 361 15.10 8.84 -5.62
CA SER A 361 13.93 7.97 -5.36
C SER A 361 13.69 7.64 -3.88
N PHE A 362 14.72 7.72 -3.03
CA PHE A 362 14.63 7.31 -1.63
C PHE A 362 14.58 8.46 -0.62
N GLU A 363 14.82 9.70 -1.08
CA GLU A 363 14.85 10.86 -0.20
C GLU A 363 13.53 11.05 0.53
N HIS A 364 12.38 10.69 -0.06
CA HIS A 364 11.07 10.81 0.62
C HIS A 364 10.90 9.88 1.84
N TYR A 365 11.74 8.85 1.99
CA TYR A 365 11.77 8.02 3.20
C TYR A 365 12.74 8.56 4.27
N PHE A 366 13.66 9.45 3.89
CA PHE A 366 14.80 9.94 4.68
C PHE A 366 14.80 11.47 4.86
N GLU A 367 13.73 12.16 4.48
CA GLU A 367 13.46 13.58 4.73
C GLU A 367 12.15 13.72 5.51
#